data_AF-A0A939NRV8-F1
#
_entry.id   AF-A0A939NRV8-F1
#
_cell.length_a   1.000
_cell.length_b   1.000
_cell.length_c   1.000
_cell.angle_alpha   90.00
_cell.angle_beta   90.00
_cell.angle_gamma   90.00
#
_symmetry.space_group_name_H-M   'P 1'
#
loop_
_entity.id
_entity.type
_entity.pdbx_description
1 polymer ?
#
loop_
_entity_poly.entity_id
_entity_poly.type
_entity_poly.pdbx_seq_one_letter_code
_entity_poly.pdbx_strand_id
1 'polypeptide(L)' 'MSGLINPHAAPEEAAYALLIELVRAQRVPQYEGEISGLLAMYDEAVKHFKEKRPSVRRGHRGARKA' A
#
# COMPACT_ATOMS: atom_id res chain seq x y z
N MET A 1 1.77 12.69 -11.90
CA MET A 1 0.74 11.68 -12.20
C MET A 1 -0.12 11.55 -10.96
N SER A 2 -1.30 12.18 -10.92
CA SER A 2 -2.25 12.03 -9.82
C SER A 2 -3.58 11.45 -10.34
N GLY A 3 -3.51 10.54 -11.31
CA GLY A 3 -4.63 9.65 -11.53
C GLY A 3 -4.74 8.80 -10.26
N LEU A 4 -5.86 8.87 -9.55
CA LEU A 4 -6.13 8.03 -8.40
C LEU A 4 -6.18 6.58 -8.89
N ILE A 5 -5.03 5.91 -8.93
CA ILE A 5 -4.93 4.49 -9.23
C ILE A 5 -5.60 3.78 -8.05
N ASN A 6 -6.59 2.93 -8.34
CA ASN A 6 -7.07 2.00 -7.32
C ASN A 6 -5.94 1.01 -7.04
N PRO A 7 -5.32 1.05 -5.85
CA PRO A 7 -4.15 0.22 -5.57
C PRO A 7 -4.47 -1.27 -5.61
N HIS A 8 -5.73 -1.65 -5.39
CA HIS A 8 -6.14 -3.05 -5.48
C HIS A 8 -6.43 -3.52 -6.92
N ALA A 9 -6.62 -2.58 -7.86
CA ALA A 9 -6.82 -2.90 -9.28
C ALA A 9 -5.49 -3.01 -10.04
N ALA A 10 -4.50 -2.20 -9.67
CA ALA A 10 -3.17 -2.18 -10.25
C ALA A 10 -2.09 -2.02 -9.15
N PRO A 11 -1.80 -3.09 -8.38
CA PRO A 11 -0.93 -3.00 -7.22
C PRO A 11 0.52 -2.65 -7.55
N GLU A 12 1.05 -3.13 -8.67
CA GLU A 12 2.39 -2.78 -9.15
C GLU A 12 2.50 -1.29 -9.51
N GLU A 13 1.53 -0.75 -10.27
CA GLU A 13 1.50 0.66 -10.65
C GLU A 13 1.34 1.58 -9.44
N ALA A 14 0.49 1.18 -8.48
CA ALA A 14 0.32 1.91 -7.23
C ALA A 14 1.59 1.88 -6.35
N ALA A 15 2.32 0.76 -6.32
CA ALA A 15 3.60 0.67 -5.62
C ALA A 15 4.66 1.59 -6.23
N TYR A 16 4.77 1.64 -7.57
CA TYR A 16 5.66 2.58 -8.25
C TYR A 16 5.29 4.04 -7.95
N ALA A 17 4.01 4.39 -8.03
CA ALA A 17 3.54 5.73 -7.71
C ALA A 17 3.89 6.12 -6.27
N LEU A 18 3.67 5.22 -5.31
CA LEU A 18 4.02 5.44 -3.90
C LEU A 18 5.51 5.72 -3.72
N LEU A 19 6.39 4.91 -4.31
CA LEU A 19 7.84 5.10 -4.20
C LEU A 19 8.30 6.42 -4.80
N ILE A 20 7.77 6.80 -5.96
CA ILE A 20 8.08 8.08 -6.61
C ILE A 20 7.71 9.25 -5.69
N GLU A 21 6.54 9.21 -5.05
CA GLU A 21 6.13 10.26 -4.12
C GLU A 21 6.98 10.27 -2.84
N LEU A 22 7.40 9.11 -2.32
CA LEU A 22 8.35 9.03 -1.19
C LEU A 22 9.71 9.64 -1.55
N VAL A 23 10.22 9.38 -2.75
CA VAL A 23 11.45 9.99 -3.27
C VAL A 23 11.31 11.50 -3.38
N ARG A 24 10.22 11.99 -3.99
CA ARG A 24 9.94 13.43 -4.11
C ARG A 24 9.83 14.11 -2.76
N ALA A 25 9.24 13.43 -1.78
CA ALA A 25 9.09 13.91 -0.42
C ALA A 25 10.37 13.77 0.43
N GLN A 26 11.48 13.28 -0.15
CA GLN A 26 12.74 13.01 0.56
C GLN A 26 12.55 12.13 1.81
N ARG A 27 11.60 11.19 1.73
CA ARG A 27 11.27 10.24 2.81
C ARG A 27 11.91 8.87 2.66
N VAL A 28 12.66 8.68 1.59
CA VAL A 28 13.56 7.55 1.43
C VAL A 28 14.98 8.02 1.69
N PRO A 29 15.84 7.19 2.30
CA PRO A 29 17.26 7.49 2.45
C PRO A 29 17.83 7.93 1.10
N GLN A 30 18.72 8.94 1.08
CA GLN A 30 19.53 9.18 -0.11
C GLN A 30 20.40 7.94 -0.31
N TYR A 31 20.05 7.12 -1.31
CA TYR A 31 20.78 5.90 -1.60
C TYR A 31 22.11 6.24 -2.25
N GLU A 32 23.19 6.24 -1.47
CA GLU A 32 24.55 6.13 -2.00
C GLU A 32 24.85 4.65 -2.26
N GLY A 33 24.50 4.17 -3.46
CA GLY A 33 25.10 2.97 -4.04
C GLY A 33 24.25 1.71 -4.18
N GLU A 34 23.17 1.50 -3.41
CA GLU A 34 22.41 0.23 -3.50
C GLU A 34 20.88 0.39 -3.53
N ILE A 35 20.24 0.10 -4.67
CA ILE A 35 18.78 0.21 -4.87
C ILE A 35 17.96 -0.88 -4.14
N SER A 36 18.61 -1.86 -3.52
CA SER A 36 17.96 -3.04 -2.93
C SER A 36 16.90 -2.68 -1.89
N GLY A 37 17.12 -1.65 -1.08
CA GLY A 37 16.14 -1.17 -0.12
C GLY A 37 14.87 -0.59 -0.78
N LEU A 38 14.99 0.10 -1.91
CA LEU A 38 13.83 0.58 -2.67
C LEU A 38 13.05 -0.58 -3.29
N LEU A 39 13.74 -1.61 -3.77
CA LEU A 39 13.11 -2.81 -4.31
C LEU A 39 12.38 -3.60 -3.22
N ALA A 40 12.93 -3.68 -2.01
CA ALA A 40 12.24 -4.30 -0.88
C ALA A 40 10.96 -3.54 -0.49
N MET A 41 10.99 -2.20 -0.49
CA MET A 41 9.79 -1.38 -0.25
C MET A 41 8.73 -1.55 -1.34
N TYR A 42 9.16 -1.70 -2.60
CA TYR A 42 8.28 -2.03 -3.71
C TYR A 42 7.54 -3.36 -3.46
N ASP A 43 8.28 -4.43 -3.16
CA ASP A 43 7.72 -5.77 -2.94
C ASP A 43 6.73 -5.78 -1.76
N GLU A 44 7.06 -5.06 -0.69
CA GLU A 44 6.17 -4.92 0.48
C GLU A 44 4.88 -4.18 0.12
N ALA A 45 4.96 -3.08 -0.63
CA ALA A 45 3.79 -2.33 -1.07
C ALA A 45 2.90 -3.15 -2.01
N VAL A 46 3.48 -3.88 -2.97
CA VAL A 46 2.73 -4.78 -3.87
C VAL A 46 2.01 -5.86 -3.07
N LYS A 47 2.69 -6.47 -2.10
CA LYS A 47 2.08 -7.46 -1.20
C LYS A 47 0.89 -6.87 -0.45
N HIS A 48 1.07 -5.69 0.16
CA HIS A 48 0.02 -5.00 0.90
C HIS A 48 -1.21 -4.71 0.03
N PHE A 49 -1.01 -4.25 -1.20
CA PHE A 49 -2.11 -3.94 -2.11
C PHE A 49 -2.82 -5.18 -2.66
N LYS A 50 -2.13 -6.33 -2.73
CA LYS A 50 -2.72 -7.63 -3.10
C LYS A 50 -3.53 -8.25 -1.96
N GLU A 51 -3.21 -7.96 -0.71
CA GLU A 51 -3.97 -8.44 0.43
C GLU A 51 -5.36 -7.79 0.46
N LYS A 52 -6.40 -8.59 0.16
CA LYS A 52 -7.80 -8.17 0.38
C LYS A 52 -7.96 -7.88 1.87
N ARG A 53 -8.37 -6.64 2.21
CA ARG A 53 -8.71 -6.24 3.58
C ARG A 53 -9.49 -7.37 4.27
N PRO A 54 -9.08 -7.85 5.45
CA PRO A 54 -9.90 -8.78 6.20
C PRO A 54 -11.26 -8.11 6.40
N SER A 55 -12.32 -8.77 5.97
CA SER A 55 -13.68 -8.30 6.17
C SER A 55 -13.84 -8.05 7.67
N VAL A 56 -14.06 -6.79 8.04
CA VAL A 56 -14.35 -6.43 9.41
C VAL A 56 -15.54 -7.27 9.81
N ARG A 57 -15.33 -8.27 10.69
CA ARG A 57 -16.40 -9.12 11.21
C ARG A 57 -17.39 -8.19 11.92
N ARG A 58 -18.50 -7.89 11.25
CA ARG A 58 -19.62 -7.15 11.84
C ARG A 58 -20.11 -7.94 13.05
N GLY A 59 -19.74 -7.48 14.25
CA GLY A 59 -20.24 -8.03 15.50
C GLY A 59 -21.77 -8.01 15.49
N HIS A 60 -22.38 -9.18 15.66
CA HIS A 60 -23.82 -9.32 15.79
C HIS A 60 -24.25 -8.64 17.09
N ARG A 61 -24.83 -7.44 16.97
CA ARG A 61 -25.38 -6.72 18.11
C ARG A 61 -26.68 -7.41 18.50
N GLY A 62 -26.67 -8.06 19.67
CA GLY A 62 -27.76 -8.89 20.17
C GLY A 62 -29.12 -8.19 20.14
N ALA A 63 -30.11 -8.92 19.62
CA ALA A 63 -31.52 -8.55 19.75
C ALA A 63 -31.89 -8.63 21.24
N ARG A 64 -32.14 -7.48 21.86
CA ARG A 64 -32.86 -7.44 23.13
C ARG A 64 -34.32 -7.75 22.81
N LYS A 65 -34.82 -8.88 23.32
CA LYS A 65 -36.24 -9.22 23.30
C LYS A 65 -37.00 -8.24 24.20
N ALA A 66 -38.12 -7.74 23.68
CA ALA A 66 -39.18 -7.10 24.46
C ALA A 66 -40.06 -8.17 25.10
#